data_AF-A0A5Y0JY59-F1
#
_entry.id   AF-A0A5Y0JY59-F1
#
_cell.length_a   1.000
_cell.length_b   1.000
_cell.length_c   1.000
_cell.angle_alpha   90.00
_cell.angle_beta   90.00
_cell.angle_gamma   90.00
#
_symmetry.space_group_name_H-M   'P 1'
#
loop_
_entity.id
_entity.type
_entity.pdbx_description
1 polymer ?
#
loop_
_entity_poly.entity_id
_entity_poly.type
_entity_poly.pdbx_seq_one_letter_code
_entity_poly.pdbx_strand_id
1 'polypeptide(L)' 'MKIAVMNYSGSVGKTIISSYLLYPRMAGAKFFAIETINMSAADLGVDEVMRLTGDNFGQLVEEIVFED' A
#
# COMPACT_ATOMS: atom_id res chain seq x y z
N MET A 1 6.86 -12.39 -1.74
CA MET A 1 7.14 -11.52 -2.91
C MET A 1 6.64 -10.13 -2.59
N LYS A 2 7.45 -9.08 -2.80
CA LYS A 2 7.11 -7.69 -2.47
C LYS A 2 6.88 -6.89 -3.76
N ILE A 3 5.77 -6.16 -3.87
CA ILE A 3 5.43 -5.33 -5.04
C ILE A 3 5.20 -3.89 -4.59
N ALA A 4 5.83 -2.93 -5.26
CA ALA A 4 5.62 -1.51 -5.06
C ALA A 4 4.98 -0.88 -6.30
N VAL A 5 3.83 -0.21 -6.13
CA VAL A 5 3.15 0.52 -7.20
C VAL A 5 3.42 2.02 -7.01
N MET A 6 4.26 2.59 -7.87
CA MET A 6 4.70 3.99 -7.74
C MET A 6 4.29 4.84 -8.93
N ASN A 7 3.90 6.08 -8.67
CA ASN A 7 3.69 7.10 -9.70
C ASN A 7 3.69 8.50 -9.06
N TYR A 8 4.35 9.46 -9.72
CA TYR A 8 4.45 10.85 -9.30
C TYR A 8 3.11 11.60 -9.35
N SER A 9 2.25 11.28 -10.32
CA SER A 9 0.96 11.94 -10.52
C SER A 9 -0.17 11.28 -9.72
N GLY A 10 -1.08 12.10 -9.22
CA GLY A 10 -2.34 11.66 -8.62
C GLY A 10 -3.29 11.04 -9.65
N SER A 11 -4.25 10.23 -9.18
CA SER A 11 -5.40 9.75 -9.97
C SER A 11 -5.10 8.90 -11.22
N VAL A 12 -3.89 8.33 -11.35
CA VAL A 12 -3.52 7.43 -12.46
C VAL A 12 -3.98 5.97 -12.26
N GLY A 13 -4.73 5.68 -11.21
CA GLY A 13 -5.23 4.33 -10.91
C GLY A 13 -4.29 3.44 -10.08
N LYS A 14 -3.30 4.02 -9.36
CA LYS A 14 -2.42 3.27 -8.44
C LYS A 14 -3.21 2.42 -7.45
N THR A 15 -4.19 3.04 -6.77
CA THR A 15 -5.03 2.37 -5.78
C THR A 15 -5.88 1.28 -6.40
N ILE A 16 -6.39 1.49 -7.62
CA ILE A 16 -7.21 0.48 -8.31
C ILE A 16 -6.39 -0.76 -8.66
N ILE A 17 -5.20 -0.58 -9.26
CA ILE A 17 -4.36 -1.71 -9.65
C ILE A 17 -3.81 -2.45 -8.41
N SER A 18 -3.44 -1.74 -7.34
CA SER A 18 -2.97 -2.38 -6.12
C SER A 18 -4.10 -3.13 -5.41
N SER A 19 -5.27 -2.52 -5.22
CA SER A 19 -6.40 -3.10 -4.47
C SER A 19 -7.12 -4.23 -5.21
N TYR A 20 -7.38 -4.08 -6.51
CA TYR A 20 -8.26 -5.01 -7.23
C TYR A 20 -7.52 -6.00 -8.15
N LEU A 21 -6.28 -5.69 -8.56
CA LEU A 21 -5.50 -6.61 -9.38
C LEU A 21 -4.46 -7.36 -8.54
N LEU A 22 -3.60 -6.63 -7.83
CA LEU A 22 -2.42 -7.22 -7.19
C LEU A 22 -2.75 -7.90 -5.86
N TYR A 23 -3.37 -7.18 -4.92
CA TYR A 23 -3.64 -7.68 -3.57
C TYR A 23 -4.41 -9.01 -3.53
N PRO A 24 -5.51 -9.21 -4.29
CA PRO A 24 -6.26 -10.48 -4.26
C PRO A 24 -5.47 -11.68 -4.80
N ARG A 25 -4.36 -11.42 -5.52
CA ARG A 25 -3.48 -12.46 -6.10
C ARG A 25 -2.25 -12.73 -5.22
N MET A 26 -2.10 -11.99 -4.12
CA MET A 26 -1.02 -12.14 -3.17
C MET A 26 -1.60 -12.62 -1.83
N ALA A 27 -1.85 -13.92 -1.73
CA ALA A 27 -2.44 -14.52 -0.54
C ALA A 27 -1.65 -14.17 0.73
N GLY A 28 -2.32 -13.59 1.73
CA GLY A 28 -1.73 -13.17 3.00
C GLY A 28 -0.79 -11.96 2.91
N ALA A 29 -0.79 -11.21 1.80
CA ALA A 29 0.04 -10.02 1.71
C ALA A 29 -0.46 -8.90 2.62
N LYS A 30 0.48 -8.17 3.22
CA LYS A 30 0.20 -6.88 3.86
C LYS A 30 0.05 -5.79 2.82
N PHE A 31 -0.90 -4.88 3.02
CA PHE A 31 -1.13 -3.75 2.11
C PHE A 31 -0.66 -2.44 2.74
N PHE A 32 0.34 -1.80 2.13
CA PHE A 32 0.85 -0.50 2.57
C PHE A 32 0.41 0.60 1.60
N ALA A 33 -0.28 1.61 2.12
CA ALA A 33 -0.66 2.81 1.38
C ALA A 33 0.20 4.00 1.86
N ILE A 34 1.16 4.43 1.03
CA ILE A 34 2.06 5.54 1.30
C ILE A 34 1.58 6.77 0.52
N GLU A 35 0.93 7.71 1.19
CA GLU A 35 0.35 8.91 0.55
C GLU A 35 0.46 10.14 1.44
N THR A 36 0.47 11.33 0.83
CA THR A 36 0.48 12.62 1.54
C THR A 36 -0.93 13.18 1.78
N ILE A 37 -1.93 12.73 1.02
CA ILE A 37 -3.35 13.12 1.14
C ILE A 37 -4.22 11.86 1.20
N ASN A 38 -5.21 11.86 2.08
CA ASN A 38 -5.97 10.66 2.46
C ASN A 38 -7.03 10.27 1.42
N MET A 39 -6.71 9.32 0.53
CA MET A 39 -7.73 8.53 -0.18
C MET A 39 -7.24 7.09 -0.34
N SER A 40 -7.63 6.26 0.61
CA SER A 40 -6.91 5.02 0.91
C SER A 40 -7.61 3.76 0.38
N ALA A 41 -6.86 2.68 0.18
CA ALA A 41 -7.41 1.39 -0.24
C ALA A 41 -8.45 0.80 0.72
N ALA A 42 -8.48 1.22 1.99
CA ALA A 42 -9.51 0.78 2.93
C ALA A 42 -10.90 1.30 2.52
N ASP A 43 -10.97 2.48 1.88
CA ASP A 43 -12.20 3.03 1.32
C ASP A 43 -12.72 2.22 0.11
N LEU A 44 -11.87 1.31 -0.40
CA LEU A 44 -12.15 0.40 -1.51
C LEU A 44 -12.38 -1.05 -1.05
N GLY A 45 -12.47 -1.30 0.26
CA GLY A 45 -12.77 -2.62 0.83
C GLY A 45 -11.57 -3.56 0.92
N VAL A 46 -10.33 -3.04 0.91
CA VAL A 46 -9.15 -3.83 1.27
C VAL A 46 -9.04 -3.91 2.79
N ASP A 47 -9.09 -5.13 3.33
CA ASP A 47 -8.86 -5.39 4.75
C ASP A 47 -7.38 -5.20 5.10
N GLU A 48 -7.09 -4.74 6.33
CA GLU A 48 -5.72 -4.57 6.87
C GLU A 48 -4.78 -3.63 6.06
N VAL A 49 -5.29 -2.46 5.67
CA VAL A 49 -4.47 -1.41 5.04
C VAL A 49 -3.69 -0.62 6.10
N MET A 50 -2.36 -0.77 6.08
CA MET A 50 -1.49 0.12 6.84
C MET A 50 -1.31 1.43 6.08
N ARG A 51 -1.81 2.52 6.67
CA ARG A 51 -1.66 3.89 6.16
C ARG A 51 -0.42 4.50 6.77
N LEU A 52 0.52 4.94 5.93
CA LEU A 52 1.75 5.58 6.36
C LEU A 52 1.90 6.92 5.65
N THR A 53 2.27 7.95 6.41
CA THR A 53 2.74 9.20 5.82
C THR A 53 4.24 9.08 5.53
N GLY A 54 4.77 9.91 4.63
CA GLY A 54 6.19 9.87 4.26
C GLY A 54 7.15 9.99 5.46
N ASP A 55 6.70 10.62 6.54
CA ASP A 55 7.47 10.80 7.79
C ASP A 55 7.57 9.51 8.62
N ASN A 56 6.72 8.50 8.36
CA ASN A 56 6.75 7.20 9.02
C ASN A 56 7.72 6.19 8.37
N PHE A 57 8.79 6.69 7.73
CA PHE A 57 9.75 5.85 6.99
C PHE A 57 10.39 4.75 7.87
N GLY A 58 10.71 5.04 9.13
CA GLY A 58 11.32 4.05 10.04
C GLY A 58 10.44 2.82 10.26
N GLN A 59 9.15 3.04 10.53
CA GLN A 59 8.17 1.97 10.70
C GLN A 59 7.99 1.14 9.42
N LEU A 60 7.96 1.80 8.26
CA LEU A 60 7.89 1.11 6.97
C LEU A 60 9.10 0.20 6.75
N VAL A 61 10.31 0.67 7.08
CA VAL A 61 11.53 -0.13 6.98
C VAL A 61 11.46 -1.33 7.90
N GLU A 62 10.95 -1.18 9.12
CA GLU A 62 10.82 -2.31 10.03
C GLU A 62 9.89 -3.40 9.48
N GLU A 63 8.70 -3.00 9.04
CA GLU A 63 7.68 -3.89 8.47
C GLU A 63 8.13 -4.56 7.17
N ILE A 64 8.92 -3.87 6.33
CA ILE A 64 9.38 -4.40 5.05
C ILE A 64 10.65 -5.23 5.20
N VAL A 65 11.59 -4.85 6.06
CA VAL A 65 12.93 -5.49 6.11
C VAL A 65 12.99 -6.60 7.15
N PHE A 66 12.29 -6.45 8.27
CA PHE A 66 12.45 -7.36 9.42
C PHE A 66 11.26 -8.30 9.64
N GLU A 67 10.12 -8.07 8.98
CA GLU A 67 9.01 -9.02 8.95
C GLU A 67 8.92 -9.75 7.59
N ASP A 68 8.82 -11.08 7.66
CA ASP A 68 8.71 -12.01 6.52
C ASP A 68 7.24 -12.32 6.18
#